data_AF-A0A8H4PHY0-F1
#
_entry.id   AF-A0A8H4PHY0-F1
#
_cell.length_a   1.000
_cell.length_b   1.000
_cell.length_c   1.000
_cell.angle_alpha   90.00
_cell.angle_beta   90.00
_cell.angle_gamma   90.00
#
_symmetry.space_group_name_H-M   'P 1'
#
loop_
_entity.id
_entity.type
_entity.pdbx_description
1 polymer ?
#
loop_
_entity_poly.entity_id
_entity_poly.type
_entity_poly.pdbx_seq_one_letter_code
_entity_poly.pdbx_strand_id
1 'polypeptide(L)'
;MSSSFEKSVKGATKIKNAPPKTKYIEHILVATHSGEAGVGEVFRALTYRLRDSTWTVVFKSLITVHLMIREGSPDVTLAFLSTHRNVLAISSFTDAQIQGRNIRHYAQYLAERARAYRDTKTDWVRAPESRLEKLSVEKGLLRETEVVQHQLEALLKCDVMENEPENEITITVFRLLVLDLLALFQVLNQGLISILGEPPPPPPPVSV
;
A
#
# COMPACT_ATOMS: atom_id res chain seq x y z
N MET A 1 -0.47 -30.23 -9.12
CA MET A 1 -1.73 -29.53 -9.48
C MET A 1 -1.55 -28.06 -9.16
N SER A 2 -1.70 -27.15 -10.13
CA SER A 2 -1.61 -25.70 -9.86
C SER A 2 -2.78 -25.29 -8.97
N SER A 3 -2.52 -24.48 -7.95
CA SER A 3 -3.56 -23.93 -7.08
C SER A 3 -4.57 -23.09 -7.90
N SER A 4 -5.83 -22.97 -7.47
CA SER A 4 -6.87 -22.24 -8.22
C SER A 4 -6.46 -20.76 -8.43
N PHE A 5 -5.87 -20.14 -7.41
CA PHE A 5 -5.42 -18.76 -7.46
C PHE A 5 -4.18 -18.56 -8.34
N GLU A 6 -3.32 -19.57 -8.50
CA GLU A 6 -2.15 -19.49 -9.39
C GLU A 6 -2.56 -19.15 -10.83
N LYS A 7 -3.65 -19.76 -11.32
CA LYS A 7 -4.20 -19.47 -12.65
C LYS A 7 -4.70 -18.02 -12.76
N SER A 8 -5.37 -17.52 -11.73
CA SER A 8 -5.83 -16.12 -11.71
C SER A 8 -4.68 -15.14 -11.62
N VAL A 9 -3.65 -15.40 -10.81
CA VAL A 9 -2.45 -14.54 -10.74
C VAL A 9 -1.75 -14.47 -12.09
N LYS A 10 -1.55 -15.61 -12.76
CA LYS A 10 -1.01 -15.65 -14.13
C LYS A 10 -1.91 -14.91 -15.13
N GLY A 11 -3.23 -15.01 -14.97
CA GLY A 11 -4.22 -14.31 -15.78
C GLY A 11 -4.18 -12.79 -15.61
N ALA A 12 -4.09 -12.32 -14.37
CA ALA A 12 -4.02 -10.91 -13.98
C ALA A 12 -2.72 -10.26 -14.45
N THR A 13 -1.62 -11.00 -14.45
CA THR A 13 -0.25 -10.49 -14.69
C THR A 13 0.32 -10.87 -16.05
N LYS A 14 -0.52 -11.09 -17.08
CA LYS A 14 -0.02 -11.32 -18.46
C LYS A 14 0.80 -10.13 -18.97
N ILE A 15 1.81 -10.40 -19.79
CA ILE A 15 2.73 -9.43 -20.41
C ILE A 15 2.07 -8.30 -21.22
N LYS A 16 0.81 -8.50 -21.64
CA LYS A 16 0.06 -7.51 -22.43
C LYS A 16 0.05 -6.15 -21.72
N ASN A 17 0.32 -5.10 -22.51
CA ASN A 17 0.25 -3.71 -22.07
C ASN A 17 -1.21 -3.26 -21.92
N ALA A 18 -1.84 -3.76 -20.88
CA ALA A 18 -3.20 -3.46 -20.47
C ALA A 18 -3.33 -3.79 -18.98
N PRO A 19 -4.24 -3.13 -18.25
CA PRO A 19 -4.46 -3.38 -16.83
C PRO A 19 -4.81 -4.85 -16.52
N PRO A 20 -4.66 -5.30 -15.27
CA PRO A 20 -5.17 -6.59 -14.84
C PRO A 20 -6.66 -6.73 -15.15
N LYS A 21 -7.07 -7.83 -15.79
CA LYS A 21 -8.50 -8.02 -16.11
C LYS A 21 -9.30 -8.25 -14.84
N THR A 22 -10.43 -7.55 -14.72
CA THR A 22 -11.33 -7.55 -13.55
C THR A 22 -11.68 -8.96 -13.06
N LYS A 23 -12.10 -9.87 -13.95
CA LYS A 23 -12.46 -11.25 -13.56
C LYS A 23 -11.36 -12.02 -12.79
N TYR A 24 -10.09 -11.72 -13.06
CA TYR A 24 -8.99 -12.37 -12.32
C TYR A 24 -8.75 -11.71 -10.98
N ILE A 25 -8.87 -10.37 -10.92
CA ILE A 25 -8.81 -9.62 -9.67
C ILE A 25 -9.94 -10.05 -8.74
N GLU A 26 -11.18 -10.08 -9.20
CA GLU A 26 -12.34 -10.52 -8.41
C GLU A 26 -12.11 -11.89 -7.78
N HIS A 27 -11.63 -12.87 -8.57
CA HIS A 27 -11.30 -14.19 -8.03
C HIS A 27 -10.15 -14.15 -7.03
N ILE A 28 -9.12 -13.31 -7.21
CA ILE A 28 -8.02 -13.15 -6.26
C ILE A 28 -8.52 -12.52 -4.95
N LEU A 29 -9.42 -11.54 -5.00
CA LEU A 29 -9.97 -10.88 -3.81
C LEU A 29 -10.74 -11.87 -2.93
N VAL A 30 -11.41 -12.87 -3.51
CA VAL A 30 -12.06 -13.95 -2.75
C VAL A 30 -11.09 -14.67 -1.82
N ALA A 31 -9.80 -14.78 -2.17
CA ALA A 31 -8.80 -15.41 -1.30
C ALA A 31 -8.63 -14.67 0.04
N THR A 32 -8.89 -13.36 0.09
CA THR A 32 -8.78 -12.57 1.32
C THR A 32 -9.83 -12.95 2.36
N HIS A 33 -10.97 -13.51 1.93
CA HIS A 33 -12.03 -13.98 2.84
C HIS A 33 -11.60 -15.23 3.63
N SER A 34 -10.61 -15.97 3.14
CA SER A 34 -10.01 -17.13 3.83
C SER A 34 -8.86 -16.74 4.75
N GLY A 35 -8.69 -15.45 5.03
CA GLY A 35 -7.66 -14.93 5.94
C GLY A 35 -6.23 -15.13 5.42
N GLU A 36 -5.30 -15.32 6.35
CA GLU A 36 -3.86 -15.42 6.05
C GLU A 36 -3.52 -16.57 5.09
N ALA A 37 -4.20 -17.72 5.22
CA ALA A 37 -3.95 -18.89 4.38
C ALA A 37 -4.26 -18.62 2.90
N GLY A 38 -5.40 -17.95 2.62
CA GLY A 38 -5.79 -17.60 1.26
C GLY A 38 -4.88 -16.55 0.65
N VAL A 39 -4.53 -15.51 1.41
CA VAL A 39 -3.54 -14.51 0.99
C VAL A 39 -2.18 -15.16 0.72
N GLY A 40 -1.73 -16.05 1.60
CA GLY A 40 -0.49 -16.80 1.43
C GLY A 40 -0.46 -17.61 0.13
N GLU A 41 -1.57 -18.27 -0.23
CA GLU A 41 -1.68 -19.00 -1.50
C GLU A 41 -1.51 -18.09 -2.72
N VAL A 42 -2.14 -16.91 -2.72
CA VAL A 42 -1.97 -15.90 -3.77
C VAL A 42 -0.51 -15.41 -3.84
N PHE A 43 0.09 -15.12 -2.69
CA PHE A 43 1.46 -14.61 -2.63
C PHE A 43 2.52 -15.64 -3.05
N ARG A 44 2.26 -16.94 -2.89
CA ARG A 44 3.11 -18.00 -3.46
C ARG A 44 3.23 -17.88 -4.97
N ALA A 45 2.16 -17.49 -5.66
CA ALA A 45 2.20 -17.24 -7.10
C ALA A 45 2.78 -15.85 -7.44
N LEU A 46 2.39 -14.81 -6.71
CA LEU A 46 2.87 -13.43 -6.95
C LEU A 46 4.37 -13.28 -6.75
N THR A 47 4.99 -14.02 -5.81
CA THR A 47 6.44 -13.94 -5.55
C THR A 47 7.26 -14.24 -6.81
N TYR A 48 6.82 -15.19 -7.64
CA TYR A 48 7.48 -15.47 -8.93
C TYR A 48 7.23 -14.35 -9.95
N ARG A 49 6.05 -13.74 -9.96
CA ARG A 49 5.71 -12.65 -10.89
C ARG A 49 6.42 -11.35 -10.55
N LEU A 50 6.65 -11.06 -9.26
CA LEU A 50 7.38 -9.88 -8.79
C LEU A 50 8.88 -9.92 -9.13
N ARG A 51 9.43 -11.10 -9.40
CA ARG A 51 10.83 -11.32 -9.80
C ARG A 51 11.01 -11.49 -11.31
N ASP A 52 9.94 -11.41 -12.09
CA ASP A 52 9.97 -11.48 -13.55
C ASP A 52 10.81 -10.32 -14.13
N SER A 53 11.49 -10.53 -15.25
CA SER A 53 12.25 -9.47 -15.93
C SER A 53 11.37 -8.53 -16.75
N THR A 54 10.09 -8.87 -16.93
CA THR A 54 9.14 -8.10 -17.74
C THR A 54 8.45 -7.05 -16.89
N TRP A 55 8.66 -5.76 -17.19
CA TRP A 55 8.11 -4.66 -16.40
C TRP A 55 6.57 -4.73 -16.26
N THR A 56 5.83 -5.05 -17.34
CA THR A 56 4.36 -5.13 -17.30
C THR A 56 3.89 -6.21 -16.31
N VAL A 57 4.60 -7.33 -16.24
CA VAL A 57 4.28 -8.42 -15.31
C VAL A 57 4.47 -7.97 -13.87
N VAL A 58 5.62 -7.38 -13.55
CA VAL A 58 5.95 -6.93 -12.20
C VAL A 58 5.00 -5.81 -11.76
N PHE A 59 4.78 -4.82 -12.62
CA PHE A 59 3.93 -3.67 -12.31
C PHE A 59 2.48 -4.12 -12.06
N LYS A 60 1.94 -5.02 -12.89
CA LYS A 60 0.61 -5.60 -12.70
C LYS A 60 0.51 -6.49 -11.46
N SER A 61 1.61 -7.08 -11.02
CA SER A 61 1.67 -7.81 -9.75
C SER A 61 1.53 -6.85 -8.57
N LEU A 62 2.21 -5.70 -8.60
CA LEU A 62 2.06 -4.64 -7.60
C LEU A 62 0.65 -4.04 -7.61
N ILE A 63 0.05 -3.80 -8.79
CA ILE A 63 -1.36 -3.37 -8.89
C ILE A 63 -2.28 -4.40 -8.24
N THR A 64 -2.06 -5.70 -8.49
CA THR A 64 -2.85 -6.77 -7.87
C THR A 64 -2.73 -6.75 -6.35
N VAL A 65 -1.52 -6.58 -5.81
CA VAL A 65 -1.32 -6.43 -4.36
C VAL A 65 -2.05 -5.20 -3.81
N HIS A 66 -1.95 -4.05 -4.49
CA HIS A 66 -2.62 -2.84 -4.07
C HIS A 66 -4.16 -3.02 -4.04
N LEU A 67 -4.74 -3.65 -5.07
CA LEU A 67 -6.16 -3.98 -5.10
C LEU A 67 -6.55 -4.95 -3.97
N MET A 68 -5.70 -5.94 -3.64
CA MET A 68 -5.93 -6.82 -2.48
C MET A 68 -5.95 -6.06 -1.14
N ILE A 69 -5.19 -4.96 -1.02
CA ILE A 69 -5.20 -4.11 0.17
C ILE A 69 -6.48 -3.27 0.21
N ARG A 70 -6.84 -2.62 -0.90
CA ARG A 70 -7.96 -1.67 -0.95
C ARG A 70 -9.34 -2.33 -1.00
N GLU A 71 -9.49 -3.35 -1.84
CA GLU A 71 -10.79 -3.94 -2.20
C GLU A 71 -11.04 -5.31 -1.55
N GLY A 72 -10.01 -5.93 -0.98
CA GLY A 72 -10.13 -7.18 -0.23
C GLY A 72 -10.72 -7.01 1.17
N SER A 73 -10.82 -8.13 1.89
CA SER A 73 -11.18 -8.14 3.32
C SER A 73 -10.29 -7.15 4.09
N PRO A 74 -10.88 -6.31 4.97
CA PRO A 74 -10.12 -5.34 5.76
C PRO A 74 -8.95 -5.98 6.47
N ASP A 75 -7.81 -5.30 6.44
CA ASP A 75 -6.58 -5.62 7.17
C ASP A 75 -5.86 -6.93 6.81
N VAL A 76 -6.53 -7.93 6.19
CA VAL A 76 -5.95 -9.27 5.97
C VAL A 76 -4.67 -9.22 5.15
N THR A 77 -4.69 -8.51 4.02
CA THR A 77 -3.51 -8.41 3.15
C THR A 77 -2.37 -7.63 3.83
N LEU A 78 -2.68 -6.54 4.52
CA LEU A 78 -1.67 -5.75 5.24
C LEU A 78 -1.08 -6.50 6.43
N ALA A 79 -1.89 -7.26 7.16
CA ALA A 79 -1.45 -8.13 8.23
C ALA A 79 -0.45 -9.17 7.71
N PHE A 80 -0.77 -9.84 6.60
CA PHE A 80 0.15 -10.77 5.94
C PHE A 80 1.45 -10.08 5.50
N LEU A 81 1.37 -8.92 4.84
CA LEU A 81 2.56 -8.18 4.39
C LEU A 81 3.43 -7.70 5.57
N SER A 82 2.82 -7.33 6.70
CA SER A 82 3.51 -6.81 7.88
C SER A 82 4.45 -7.82 8.53
N THR A 83 4.17 -9.12 8.38
CA THR A 83 4.98 -10.24 8.87
C THR A 83 5.95 -10.78 7.82
N HIS A 84 5.74 -10.49 6.52
CA HIS A 84 6.55 -10.99 5.40
C HIS A 84 7.35 -9.87 4.69
N ARG A 85 8.33 -9.28 5.39
CA ARG A 85 9.03 -8.02 5.00
C ARG A 85 9.72 -7.99 3.63
N ASN A 86 9.97 -9.14 3.00
CA ASN A 86 10.67 -9.24 1.71
C ASN A 86 9.80 -9.69 0.55
N VAL A 87 8.48 -9.85 0.76
CA VAL A 87 7.61 -10.42 -0.28
C VAL A 87 7.40 -9.48 -1.47
N LEU A 88 7.60 -8.17 -1.28
CA LEU A 88 7.53 -7.14 -2.32
C LEU A 88 8.90 -6.73 -2.86
N ALA A 89 9.98 -7.43 -2.50
CA ALA A 89 11.33 -7.09 -2.94
C ALA A 89 11.48 -7.23 -4.47
N ILE A 90 11.95 -6.17 -5.12
CA ILE A 90 12.20 -6.11 -6.56
C ILE A 90 13.69 -6.26 -6.83
N SER A 91 14.10 -7.33 -7.53
CA SER A 91 15.52 -7.63 -7.80
C SER A 91 15.99 -7.24 -9.20
N SER A 92 15.10 -7.24 -10.18
CA SER A 92 15.47 -7.21 -11.60
C SER A 92 15.43 -5.82 -12.26
N PHE A 93 15.08 -4.78 -11.48
CA PHE A 93 14.86 -3.42 -12.00
C PHE A 93 15.75 -2.42 -11.29
N THR A 94 16.24 -1.44 -12.06
CA THR A 94 17.08 -0.35 -11.60
C THR A 94 16.43 1.01 -11.90
N ASP A 95 16.89 2.05 -11.22
CA ASP A 95 16.36 3.41 -11.38
C ASP A 95 16.80 4.06 -12.72
N ALA A 96 17.71 3.41 -13.47
CA ALA A 96 18.16 3.89 -14.78
C ALA A 96 17.11 3.75 -15.89
N GLN A 97 16.12 2.87 -15.69
CA GLN A 97 14.99 2.69 -16.61
C GLN A 97 13.75 3.32 -16.00
N ILE A 98 13.00 4.10 -16.79
CA ILE A 98 11.77 4.79 -16.35
C ILE A 98 10.82 3.81 -15.63
N GLN A 99 10.50 2.68 -16.26
CA GLN A 99 9.63 1.67 -15.67
C GLN A 99 10.26 1.01 -14.43
N GLY A 100 11.58 0.87 -14.38
CA GLY A 100 12.28 0.35 -13.22
C GLY A 100 12.18 1.27 -12.01
N ARG A 101 12.39 2.57 -12.20
CA ARG A 101 12.18 3.62 -11.18
C ARG A 101 10.74 3.60 -10.66
N ASN A 102 9.77 3.61 -11.57
CA ASN A 102 8.34 3.59 -11.22
C ASN A 102 7.95 2.34 -10.41
N ILE A 103 8.41 1.16 -10.83
CA ILE A 103 8.18 -0.10 -10.11
C ILE A 103 8.78 -0.04 -8.69
N ARG A 104 10.01 0.47 -8.56
CA ARG A 104 10.70 0.54 -7.25
C ARG A 104 10.01 1.48 -6.29
N HIS A 105 9.66 2.70 -6.73
CA HIS A 105 8.92 3.65 -5.89
C HIS A 105 7.55 3.10 -5.50
N TYR A 106 6.83 2.48 -6.43
CA TYR A 106 5.51 1.92 -6.13
C TYR A 106 5.58 0.72 -5.17
N ALA A 107 6.58 -0.16 -5.33
CA ALA A 107 6.82 -1.25 -4.38
C ALA A 107 7.19 -0.73 -2.98
N GLN A 108 8.03 0.32 -2.91
CA GLN A 108 8.38 0.99 -1.65
C GLN A 108 7.15 1.59 -0.97
N TYR A 109 6.26 2.24 -1.73
CA TYR A 109 5.00 2.75 -1.19
C TYR A 109 4.14 1.65 -0.57
N LEU A 110 3.92 0.54 -1.28
CA LEU A 110 3.15 -0.60 -0.75
C LEU A 110 3.82 -1.26 0.46
N ALA A 111 5.16 -1.36 0.45
CA ALA A 111 5.92 -1.81 1.62
C ALA A 111 5.73 -0.87 2.81
N GLU A 112 5.65 0.45 2.57
CA GLU A 112 5.44 1.41 3.64
C GLU A 112 4.02 1.37 4.21
N ARG A 113 3.02 1.03 3.39
CA ARG A 113 1.68 0.68 3.91
C ARG A 113 1.73 -0.52 4.86
N ALA A 114 2.48 -1.56 4.52
CA ALA A 114 2.63 -2.72 5.39
C ALA A 114 3.41 -2.40 6.68
N ARG A 115 4.43 -1.54 6.61
CA ARG A 115 5.17 -1.03 7.79
C ARG A 115 4.25 -0.21 8.69
N ALA A 116 3.51 0.75 8.14
CA ALA A 116 2.55 1.55 8.91
C ALA A 116 1.52 0.65 9.62
N TYR A 117 0.93 -0.31 8.91
CA TYR A 117 0.01 -1.28 9.49
C TYR A 117 0.68 -2.12 10.59
N ARG A 118 1.93 -2.53 10.42
CA ARG A 118 2.66 -3.27 11.47
C ARG A 118 2.73 -2.47 12.77
N ASP A 119 3.04 -1.18 12.65
CA ASP A 119 3.39 -0.30 13.75
C ASP A 119 2.15 0.26 14.47
N THR A 120 1.01 0.41 13.76
CA THR A 120 -0.23 1.00 14.30
C THR A 120 -1.45 0.08 14.25
N LYS A 121 -1.34 -1.11 13.64
CA LYS A 121 -2.45 -2.06 13.38
C LYS A 121 -3.61 -1.45 12.62
N THR A 122 -3.30 -0.54 11.70
CA THR A 122 -4.28 0.31 11.03
C THR A 122 -3.97 0.50 9.57
N ASP A 123 -4.97 0.27 8.71
CA ASP A 123 -4.92 0.75 7.34
C ASP A 123 -5.36 2.22 7.30
N TRP A 124 -4.40 3.14 7.28
CA TRP A 124 -4.67 4.58 7.30
C TRP A 124 -5.45 5.11 6.09
N VAL A 125 -5.48 4.36 4.98
CA VAL A 125 -6.32 4.70 3.81
C VAL A 125 -7.80 4.37 4.06
N ARG A 126 -8.09 3.37 4.90
CA ARG A 126 -9.45 2.93 5.24
C ARG A 126 -9.89 3.37 6.64
N ALA A 127 -8.98 3.98 7.40
CA ALA A 127 -9.26 4.49 8.73
C ALA A 127 -10.29 5.61 8.67
N PRO A 128 -11.16 5.75 9.69
CA PRO A 128 -12.05 6.90 9.78
C PRO A 128 -11.21 8.17 9.97
N GLU A 129 -11.61 9.26 9.30
CA GLU A 129 -10.93 10.56 9.36
C GLU A 129 -10.74 11.05 10.81
N SER A 130 -11.73 10.84 11.67
CA SER A 130 -11.72 11.21 13.10
C SER A 130 -10.80 10.35 14.00
N ARG A 131 -10.01 9.42 13.44
CA ARG A 131 -9.18 8.55 14.27
C ARG A 131 -8.10 9.32 15.03
N LEU A 132 -7.33 10.14 14.34
CA LEU A 132 -6.27 10.94 14.98
C LEU A 132 -6.87 12.02 15.86
N GLU A 133 -8.07 12.51 15.56
CA GLU A 133 -8.82 13.46 16.40
C GLU A 133 -9.03 12.96 17.83
N LYS A 134 -9.25 11.65 17.98
CA LYS A 134 -9.58 11.03 19.27
C LYS A 134 -8.36 10.56 20.05
N LEU A 135 -7.16 10.76 19.51
CA LEU A 135 -5.91 10.29 20.10
C LEU A 135 -5.22 11.46 20.82
N SER A 136 -4.91 11.29 22.11
CA SER A 136 -4.11 12.27 22.84
C SER A 136 -2.62 12.11 22.56
N VAL A 137 -1.83 13.14 22.85
CA VAL A 137 -0.35 13.05 22.75
C VAL A 137 0.21 11.86 23.54
N GLU A 138 -0.26 11.63 24.76
CA GLU A 138 0.17 10.48 25.60
C GLU A 138 -0.14 9.12 24.96
N LYS A 139 -1.23 9.02 24.19
CA LYS A 139 -1.63 7.80 23.48
C LYS A 139 -0.94 7.64 22.12
N GLY A 140 -0.04 8.55 21.78
CA GLY A 140 0.82 8.45 20.60
C GLY A 140 0.32 9.25 19.38
N LEU A 141 -0.45 10.33 19.57
CA LEU A 141 -0.88 11.22 18.47
C LEU A 141 0.27 11.62 17.55
N LEU A 142 1.39 12.10 18.11
CA LEU A 142 2.56 12.53 17.33
C LEU A 142 3.15 11.37 16.53
N ARG A 143 3.30 10.21 17.16
CA ARG A 143 3.86 9.00 16.54
C ARG A 143 2.97 8.46 15.42
N GLU A 144 1.66 8.36 15.64
CA GLU A 144 0.74 7.87 14.60
C GLU A 144 0.62 8.86 13.44
N THR A 145 0.66 10.17 13.72
CA THR A 145 0.68 11.20 12.68
C THR A 145 1.96 11.12 11.83
N GLU A 146 3.12 10.91 12.45
CA GLU A 146 4.40 10.71 11.75
C GLU A 146 4.37 9.45 10.85
N VAL A 147 3.71 8.37 11.28
CA VAL A 147 3.53 7.17 10.45
C VAL A 147 2.72 7.49 9.19
N VAL A 148 1.64 8.26 9.29
CA VAL A 148 0.84 8.69 8.14
C VAL A 148 1.67 9.58 7.21
N GLN A 149 2.49 10.48 7.77
CA GLN A 149 3.38 11.34 7.00
C GLN A 149 4.39 10.53 6.18
N HIS A 150 5.02 9.50 6.77
CA HIS A 150 5.95 8.62 6.05
C HIS A 150 5.28 7.88 4.88
N GLN A 151 4.04 7.41 5.05
CA GLN A 151 3.29 6.81 3.95
C GLN A 151 3.02 7.81 2.83
N LEU A 152 2.64 9.03 3.17
CA LEU A 152 2.38 10.09 2.21
C LEU A 152 3.64 10.49 1.44
N GLU A 153 4.79 10.59 2.12
CA GLU A 153 6.07 10.86 1.47
C GLU A 153 6.46 9.75 0.48
N ALA A 154 6.30 8.48 0.87
CA ALA A 154 6.55 7.35 -0.02
C ALA A 154 5.59 7.35 -1.24
N LEU A 155 4.33 7.75 -1.04
CA LEU A 155 3.35 7.91 -2.11
C LEU A 155 3.79 8.99 -3.10
N LEU A 156 4.15 10.18 -2.60
CA LEU A 156 4.52 11.32 -3.43
C LEU A 156 5.80 11.08 -4.26
N LYS A 157 6.66 10.14 -3.85
CA LYS A 157 7.81 9.69 -4.67
C LYS A 157 7.39 8.90 -5.92
N CYS A 158 6.16 8.42 -6.00
CA CYS A 158 5.63 7.70 -7.16
C CYS A 158 5.24 8.67 -8.29
N ASP A 159 6.23 9.27 -8.94
CA ASP A 159 6.03 10.15 -10.10
C ASP A 159 5.88 9.37 -11.41
N VAL A 160 4.80 8.60 -11.50
CA VAL A 160 4.61 7.64 -12.60
C VAL A 160 4.17 8.29 -13.91
N MET A 161 3.64 9.53 -13.86
CA MET A 161 3.04 10.21 -15.02
C MET A 161 4.01 11.10 -15.80
N GLU A 162 5.19 11.40 -15.26
CA GLU A 162 6.17 12.33 -15.86
C GLU A 162 6.58 11.95 -17.30
N ASN A 163 6.62 10.66 -17.63
CA ASN A 163 7.25 10.16 -18.85
C ASN A 163 6.35 9.34 -19.79
N GLU A 164 5.28 8.70 -19.29
CA GLU A 164 4.38 7.86 -20.12
C GLU A 164 2.90 8.01 -19.73
N PRO A 165 2.30 9.19 -19.94
CA PRO A 165 0.93 9.47 -19.49
C PRO A 165 -0.15 8.68 -20.25
N GLU A 166 0.15 8.12 -21.42
CA GLU A 166 -0.80 7.35 -22.26
C GLU A 166 -0.84 5.86 -21.92
N ASN A 167 0.08 5.36 -21.09
CA ASN A 167 0.17 3.96 -20.76
C ASN A 167 -0.94 3.54 -19.77
N GLU A 168 -1.87 2.69 -20.19
CA GLU A 168 -3.03 2.30 -19.37
C GLU A 168 -2.65 1.67 -18.01
N ILE A 169 -1.51 0.97 -17.93
CA ILE A 169 -1.01 0.41 -16.66
C ILE A 169 -0.58 1.54 -15.73
N THR A 170 0.18 2.51 -16.25
CA THR A 170 0.59 3.72 -15.53
C THR A 170 -0.61 4.51 -15.04
N ILE A 171 -1.60 4.75 -15.90
CA ILE A 171 -2.85 5.45 -15.54
C ILE A 171 -3.58 4.71 -14.40
N THR A 172 -3.63 3.37 -14.45
CA THR A 172 -4.25 2.57 -13.39
C THR A 172 -3.54 2.75 -12.05
N VAL A 173 -2.20 2.72 -12.06
CA VAL A 173 -1.36 2.94 -10.87
C VAL A 173 -1.59 4.34 -10.32
N PHE A 174 -1.52 5.36 -11.18
CA PHE A 174 -1.76 6.75 -10.81
C PHE A 174 -3.14 6.93 -10.16
N ARG A 175 -4.19 6.35 -10.75
CA ARG A 175 -5.54 6.40 -10.17
C ARG A 175 -5.58 5.82 -8.76
N LEU A 176 -4.96 4.66 -8.53
CA LEU A 176 -4.91 4.04 -7.21
C LEU A 176 -4.13 4.89 -6.20
N LEU A 177 -2.99 5.47 -6.63
CA LEU A 177 -2.19 6.38 -5.80
C LEU A 177 -2.96 7.64 -5.43
N VAL A 178 -3.70 8.25 -6.36
CA VAL A 178 -4.53 9.44 -6.08
C VAL A 178 -5.63 9.10 -5.07
N LEU A 179 -6.26 7.93 -5.19
CA LEU A 179 -7.28 7.50 -4.23
C LEU A 179 -6.71 7.25 -2.83
N ASP A 180 -5.47 6.78 -2.70
CA ASP A 180 -4.79 6.68 -1.41
C ASP A 180 -4.38 8.06 -0.88
N LEU A 181 -3.85 8.92 -1.77
CA LEU A 181 -3.38 10.28 -1.45
C LEU A 181 -4.49 11.10 -0.79
N LEU A 182 -5.69 11.09 -1.36
CA LEU A 182 -6.83 11.83 -0.81
C LEU A 182 -7.15 11.40 0.62
N ALA A 183 -7.22 10.08 0.87
CA ALA A 183 -7.51 9.54 2.19
C ALA A 183 -6.39 9.84 3.21
N LEU A 184 -5.12 9.63 2.82
CA LEU A 184 -3.98 9.91 3.70
C LEU A 184 -3.86 11.39 4.03
N PHE A 185 -4.11 12.28 3.05
CA PHE A 185 -4.08 13.73 3.25
C PHE A 185 -5.16 14.19 4.22
N GLN A 186 -6.38 13.65 4.12
CA GLN A 186 -7.47 13.94 5.06
C GLN A 186 -7.09 13.54 6.49
N VAL A 187 -6.61 12.31 6.68
CA VAL A 187 -6.19 11.82 8.00
C VAL A 187 -5.04 12.66 8.55
N LEU A 188 -4.02 12.96 7.74
CA LEU A 188 -2.88 13.77 8.15
C LEU A 188 -3.31 15.18 8.59
N ASN A 189 -4.17 15.85 7.82
CA ASN A 189 -4.69 17.17 8.18
C ASN A 189 -5.43 17.14 9.52
N GLN A 190 -6.23 16.10 9.76
CA GLN A 190 -6.91 15.96 11.04
C GLN A 190 -5.91 15.76 12.20
N GLY A 191 -4.85 14.96 11.99
CA GLY A 191 -3.77 14.81 12.96
C GLY A 191 -3.08 16.14 13.27
N LEU A 192 -2.77 16.95 12.26
CA LEU A 192 -2.16 18.26 12.44
C LEU A 192 -3.07 19.23 13.22
N ILE A 193 -4.37 19.25 12.92
CA ILE A 193 -5.35 20.05 13.67
C ILE A 193 -5.35 19.64 15.14
N SER A 194 -5.36 18.35 15.43
CA SER A 194 -5.35 17.84 16.81
C SER A 194 -4.07 18.19 17.56
N ILE A 195 -2.91 18.12 16.90
CA ILE A 195 -1.63 18.50 17.50
C ILE A 195 -1.60 20.00 17.85
N LEU A 196 -2.12 20.86 16.97
CA LEU A 196 -2.15 22.31 17.18
C LEU A 196 -3.26 22.75 18.15
N GLY A 197 -4.32 21.95 18.27
CA GLY A 197 -5.46 22.22 19.15
C GLY A 197 -5.27 21.77 20.60
N GLU A 198 -4.30 20.90 20.90
CA GLU A 198 -4.01 20.51 22.27
C GLU A 198 -3.39 21.69 23.06
N PRO A 199 -3.96 22.07 24.23
CA PRO A 199 -3.37 23.10 25.07
C PRO A 199 -2.00 22.64 25.59
N PRO A 200 -1.04 23.56 25.79
CA PRO A 200 0.27 23.21 26.30
C PRO A 200 0.14 22.51 27.66
N PRO A 201 1.04 21.55 27.98
CA PRO A 201 1.00 20.88 29.27
C PRO A 201 1.10 21.90 30.41
N PRO A 202 0.38 21.70 31.53
CA PRO A 202 0.44 22.59 32.66
C PRO A 202 1.89 22.68 33.18
N PRO A 203 2.33 23.85 33.68
CA PRO A 203 3.67 24.00 34.23
C PRO A 203 3.89 23.00 35.38
N PRO A 204 5.13 22.52 35.58
CA PRO A 204 5.43 21.63 36.70
C PRO A 204 5.06 22.30 38.03
N PRO A 205 4.59 21.53 39.03
CA PRO A 205 4.23 22.08 40.33
C PRO A 205 5.44 22.79 40.93
N VAL A 206 5.27 24.08 41.25
CA VAL A 206 6.29 24.86 41.96
C VAL A 206 6.43 24.23 43.35
N SER A 207 7.59 23.65 43.63
CA SER A 207 7.90 23.15 44.96
C SER A 207 8.02 24.36 45.89
N VAL A 208 7.08 24.51 46.83
CA VAL A 208 7.11 25.53 47.88
C VAL A 208 8.04 25.09 49.00
#